data_AF-A0A7J4EN59-F1
#
_entry.id   AF-A0A7J4EN59-F1
#
_cell.length_a   1.000
_cell.length_b   1.000
_cell.length_c   1.000
_cell.angle_alpha   90.00
_cell.angle_beta   90.00
_cell.angle_gamma   90.00
#
_symmetry.space_group_name_H-M   'P 1'
#
loop_
_entity.id
_entity.type
_entity.pdbx_description
1 polymer ?
#
loop_
_entity_poly.entity_id
_entity_poly.type
_entity_poly.pdbx_seq_one_letter_code
_entity_poly.pdbx_strand_id
1 'polypeptide(L)'
;AISVLIFGIGSFAAAIETIIASLVEREHNRLMELIRVKKTGHIQLAMQALLAQGYDGKINLIYIDPPLMRKLLADNGSIYVHLDWHVGHYVKVIMDEIFGMENFRNEIVWCYRGGGVPKKTFARKHDIILFYSKTDSLIFNPQYIPYSDATDEGIKALVYVGYPDRPVTAKKAVEIARLAESRDGRGYKKVIILAWDYEYNFDANFSEGARNLQVEVEPRVIPSDIYEYLKTSKTEDDLYEKVVFHQKPYFKLSKPSARPYENRKHEVTIGIERYVLSDLPLAKEKDIAELNAIAIKDNFAISIDYWAVDWDFDGHTFRSRWQDFRGKGRKAKTVTTKSKFILEAGKEYEIAVRVVDVFGNDASATVKVNLGGE
;
A
#
# COMPACT_ATOMS: atom_id res chain seq x y z
N ALA A 1 -6.51 -36.25 -11.20
CA ALA A 1 -5.69 -36.37 -12.43
C ALA A 1 -4.27 -35.92 -12.10
N ILE A 2 -3.25 -36.57 -12.64
CA ILE A 2 -1.85 -36.27 -12.31
C ILE A 2 -1.21 -35.55 -13.49
N SER A 3 -0.57 -34.40 -13.24
CA SER A 3 0.16 -33.64 -14.26
C SER A 3 1.51 -33.19 -13.70
N VAL A 4 2.58 -33.34 -14.48
CA VAL A 4 3.93 -32.93 -14.07
C VAL A 4 4.48 -31.90 -15.03
N LEU A 5 4.98 -30.81 -14.47
CA LEU A 5 5.76 -29.82 -15.19
C LEU A 5 7.23 -29.93 -14.76
N ILE A 6 8.11 -30.06 -15.76
CA ILE A 6 9.56 -30.14 -15.59
C ILE A 6 10.18 -28.89 -16.23
N PHE A 7 10.98 -28.14 -15.49
CA PHE A 7 11.72 -26.99 -16.00
C PHE A 7 13.23 -27.30 -16.02
N GLY A 8 13.92 -26.93 -17.12
CA GLY A 8 15.37 -27.07 -17.25
C GLY A 8 15.89 -28.15 -18.20
N ILE A 9 15.06 -28.66 -19.13
CA ILE A 9 15.53 -29.58 -20.19
C ILE A 9 16.11 -28.72 -21.33
N GLY A 10 17.42 -28.83 -21.58
CA GLY A 10 18.09 -28.17 -22.71
C GLY A 10 17.50 -28.59 -24.06
N SER A 11 17.53 -27.67 -25.03
CA SER A 11 16.81 -27.69 -26.31
C SER A 11 17.04 -28.94 -27.19
N PHE A 12 16.12 -29.92 -27.23
CA PHE A 12 15.96 -30.92 -28.33
C PHE A 12 14.63 -31.70 -28.16
N ALA A 13 13.47 -31.05 -28.30
CA ALA A 13 12.18 -31.57 -27.81
C ALA A 13 11.68 -32.89 -28.47
N ALA A 14 11.82 -33.07 -29.79
CA ALA A 14 11.15 -34.19 -30.47
C ALA A 14 11.88 -35.55 -30.36
N ALA A 15 13.22 -35.56 -30.39
CA ALA A 15 13.99 -36.80 -30.23
C ALA A 15 14.04 -37.27 -28.76
N ILE A 16 13.93 -36.33 -27.82
CA ILE A 16 13.88 -36.60 -26.39
C ILE A 16 12.57 -37.29 -26.02
N GLU A 17 11.42 -36.94 -26.58
CA GLU A 17 10.14 -37.60 -26.24
C GLU A 17 10.14 -39.11 -26.53
N THR A 18 10.67 -39.53 -27.68
CA THR A 18 10.74 -40.97 -28.04
C THR A 18 11.75 -41.73 -27.17
N ILE A 19 12.90 -41.11 -26.86
CA ILE A 19 13.93 -41.70 -25.99
C ILE A 19 13.45 -41.75 -24.53
N ILE A 20 12.75 -40.72 -24.06
CA ILE A 20 12.12 -40.69 -22.73
C ILE A 20 11.08 -41.79 -22.64
N ALA A 21 10.17 -41.94 -23.62
CA ALA A 21 9.16 -42.99 -23.59
C ALA A 21 9.78 -44.40 -23.47
N SER A 22 10.84 -44.67 -24.24
CA SER A 22 11.61 -45.92 -24.19
C SER A 22 12.35 -46.14 -22.85
N LEU A 23 12.97 -45.09 -22.30
CA LEU A 23 13.69 -45.16 -21.03
C LEU A 23 12.74 -45.32 -19.84
N VAL A 24 11.59 -44.63 -19.89
CA VAL A 24 10.51 -44.73 -18.90
C VAL A 24 9.97 -46.15 -18.86
N GLU A 25 9.67 -46.75 -20.02
CA GLU A 25 9.17 -48.13 -20.06
C GLU A 25 10.19 -49.13 -19.49
N ARG A 26 11.49 -48.90 -19.75
CA ARG A 26 12.58 -49.73 -19.23
C ARG A 26 12.79 -49.60 -17.73
N GLU A 27 12.82 -48.37 -17.20
CA GLU A 27 12.99 -48.12 -15.77
C GLU A 27 11.71 -48.45 -14.97
N HIS A 28 10.51 -48.28 -15.55
CA HIS A 28 9.25 -48.77 -14.97
C HIS A 28 9.31 -50.27 -14.70
N ASN A 29 9.72 -51.07 -15.71
CA ASN A 29 9.87 -52.52 -15.55
C ASN A 29 10.90 -52.88 -14.49
N ARG A 30 12.01 -52.13 -14.43
CA ARG A 30 13.06 -52.29 -13.41
C ARG A 30 12.57 -51.91 -12.00
N LEU A 31 11.76 -50.86 -11.87
CA LEU A 31 11.16 -50.43 -10.60
C LEU A 31 10.17 -51.48 -10.09
N MET A 32 9.34 -52.03 -10.98
CA MET A 32 8.41 -53.12 -10.66
C MET A 32 9.15 -54.40 -10.24
N GLU A 33 10.32 -54.67 -10.82
CA GLU A 33 11.20 -55.77 -10.43
C GLU A 33 11.89 -55.53 -9.08
N LEU A 34 12.36 -54.30 -8.81
CA LEU A 34 12.92 -53.86 -7.51
C LEU A 34 11.88 -53.92 -6.38
N ILE A 35 10.63 -53.53 -6.64
CA ILE A 35 9.50 -53.65 -5.69
C ILE A 35 9.21 -55.12 -5.36
N ARG A 36 9.46 -56.04 -6.29
CA ARG A 36 9.29 -57.48 -6.11
C ARG A 36 10.44 -58.13 -5.33
N VAL A 37 11.65 -57.55 -5.35
CA VAL A 37 12.87 -58.20 -4.85
C VAL A 37 13.57 -57.31 -3.79
N LYS A 38 13.21 -57.54 -2.51
CA LYS A 38 13.88 -57.13 -1.24
C LYS A 38 13.39 -55.88 -0.47
N LYS A 39 12.80 -56.19 0.70
CA LYS A 39 12.77 -55.55 2.05
C LYS A 39 12.71 -54.02 2.22
N THR A 40 11.55 -53.58 2.75
CA THR A 40 11.30 -52.51 3.76
C THR A 40 11.70 -51.07 3.39
N GLY A 41 10.97 -50.47 2.46
CA GLY A 41 10.97 -49.02 2.21
C GLY A 41 9.56 -48.43 2.30
N HIS A 42 9.44 -47.15 2.66
CA HIS A 42 8.16 -46.44 2.75
C HIS A 42 7.47 -46.33 1.38
N ILE A 43 8.25 -46.23 0.29
CA ILE A 43 7.77 -46.33 -1.10
C ILE A 43 6.99 -47.63 -1.34
N GLN A 44 7.51 -48.78 -0.92
CA GLN A 44 6.87 -50.08 -1.21
C GLN A 44 5.50 -50.19 -0.55
N LEU A 45 5.38 -49.74 0.71
CA LEU A 45 4.13 -49.68 1.45
C LEU A 45 3.14 -48.71 0.81
N ALA A 46 3.60 -47.53 0.40
CA ALA A 46 2.76 -46.55 -0.30
C ALA A 46 2.25 -47.10 -1.64
N MET A 47 3.11 -47.75 -2.43
CA MET A 47 2.75 -48.35 -3.71
C MET A 47 1.79 -49.54 -3.54
N GLN A 48 2.01 -50.42 -2.56
CA GLN A 48 1.10 -51.50 -2.25
C GLN A 48 -0.28 -50.99 -1.81
N ALA A 49 -0.31 -49.93 -0.98
CA ALA A 49 -1.57 -49.31 -0.55
C ALA A 49 -2.35 -48.71 -1.73
N LEU A 50 -1.67 -48.04 -2.67
CA LEU A 50 -2.29 -47.50 -3.88
C LEU A 50 -2.84 -48.62 -4.77
N LEU A 51 -2.07 -49.69 -4.99
CA LEU A 51 -2.52 -50.85 -5.78
C LEU A 51 -3.72 -51.55 -5.12
N ALA A 52 -3.70 -51.74 -3.80
CA ALA A 52 -4.79 -52.35 -3.05
C ALA A 52 -6.09 -51.53 -3.10
N GLN A 53 -5.99 -50.21 -3.27
CA GLN A 53 -7.14 -49.31 -3.45
C GLN A 53 -7.67 -49.26 -4.90
N GLY A 54 -7.17 -50.11 -5.79
CA GLY A 54 -7.68 -50.23 -7.17
C GLY A 54 -7.24 -49.08 -8.08
N TYR A 55 -6.08 -48.48 -7.80
CA TYR A 55 -5.44 -47.48 -8.65
C TYR A 55 -4.55 -48.09 -9.75
N ASP A 56 -4.54 -49.41 -9.89
CA ASP A 56 -3.86 -50.10 -11.00
C ASP A 56 -4.34 -49.56 -12.36
N GLY A 57 -3.39 -49.16 -13.21
CA GLY A 57 -3.65 -48.48 -14.50
C GLY A 57 -4.34 -47.11 -14.44
N LYS A 58 -4.77 -46.62 -13.26
CA LYS A 58 -5.37 -45.27 -13.06
C LYS A 58 -4.35 -44.24 -12.61
N ILE A 59 -3.34 -44.70 -11.88
CA ILE A 59 -2.09 -43.97 -11.73
C ILE A 59 -1.22 -44.43 -12.90
N ASN A 60 -1.25 -43.67 -13.99
CA ASN A 60 -0.25 -43.84 -15.04
C ASN A 60 1.10 -43.37 -14.49
N LEU A 61 1.77 -44.24 -13.73
CA LEU A 61 3.20 -44.15 -13.39
C LEU A 61 4.07 -44.10 -14.66
N ILE A 62 3.48 -44.36 -15.83
CA ILE A 62 4.03 -44.08 -17.16
C ILE A 62 4.43 -42.60 -17.34
N TYR A 63 3.81 -41.65 -16.63
CA TYR A 63 4.16 -40.21 -16.77
C TYR A 63 5.03 -39.66 -15.64
N ILE A 64 5.25 -40.43 -14.58
CA ILE A 64 6.13 -40.06 -13.47
C ILE A 64 6.88 -41.31 -13.05
N ASP A 65 8.10 -41.46 -13.53
CA ASP A 65 9.11 -42.30 -12.90
C ASP A 65 9.98 -41.33 -12.07
N PRO A 66 9.62 -41.06 -10.80
CA PRO A 66 10.32 -40.01 -10.06
C PRO A 66 11.84 -40.30 -9.88
N PRO A 67 12.33 -41.56 -9.78
CA PRO A 67 13.76 -41.86 -9.89
C PRO A 67 14.37 -41.41 -11.23
N LEU A 68 13.73 -41.70 -12.36
CA LEU A 68 14.20 -41.24 -13.67
C LEU A 68 14.16 -39.72 -13.81
N MET A 69 13.08 -39.08 -13.34
CA MET A 69 12.94 -37.62 -13.36
C MET A 69 14.04 -36.92 -12.55
N ARG A 70 14.40 -37.45 -11.37
CA ARG A 70 15.55 -36.94 -10.61
C ARG A 70 16.87 -37.07 -11.36
N LYS A 71 17.07 -38.17 -12.10
CA LYS A 71 18.27 -38.35 -12.94
C LYS A 71 18.32 -37.32 -14.08
N LEU A 72 17.19 -37.07 -14.74
CA LEU A 72 17.08 -36.16 -15.89
C LEU A 72 17.13 -34.67 -15.51
N LEU A 73 16.77 -34.32 -14.28
CA LEU A 73 16.77 -32.94 -13.81
C LEU A 73 18.21 -32.40 -13.68
N ALA A 74 18.46 -31.18 -14.13
CA ALA A 74 19.72 -30.48 -13.87
C ALA A 74 19.90 -30.25 -12.36
N ASP A 75 21.14 -30.08 -11.88
CA ASP A 75 21.41 -29.92 -10.44
C ASP A 75 20.74 -28.67 -9.85
N ASN A 76 20.52 -27.64 -10.68
CA ASN A 76 19.79 -26.42 -10.35
C ASN A 76 18.29 -26.45 -10.70
N GLY A 77 17.80 -27.59 -11.20
CA GLY A 77 16.44 -27.76 -11.70
C GLY A 77 15.43 -28.10 -10.60
N SER A 78 14.16 -27.92 -10.95
CA SER A 78 13.02 -28.23 -10.09
C SER A 78 11.89 -28.95 -10.80
N ILE A 79 11.06 -29.61 -10.00
CA ILE A 79 9.91 -30.37 -10.44
C ILE A 79 8.65 -29.96 -9.66
N TYR A 80 7.54 -29.84 -10.39
CA TYR A 80 6.22 -29.52 -9.85
C TYR A 80 5.27 -30.67 -10.16
N VAL A 81 4.71 -31.28 -9.10
CA VAL A 81 3.83 -32.43 -9.21
C VAL A 81 2.44 -32.03 -8.75
N HIS A 82 1.51 -31.90 -9.70
CA HIS A 82 0.11 -31.58 -9.42
C HIS A 82 -0.67 -32.85 -9.10
N LEU A 83 -1.31 -32.86 -7.94
CA LEU A 83 -1.99 -34.01 -7.36
C LEU A 83 -3.35 -33.60 -6.81
N ASP A 84 -4.33 -34.49 -6.95
CA ASP A 84 -5.58 -34.40 -6.21
C ASP A 84 -5.45 -35.01 -4.81
N TRP A 85 -6.46 -34.78 -3.97
CA TRP A 85 -6.49 -35.19 -2.56
C TRP A 85 -6.41 -36.72 -2.34
N HIS A 86 -6.69 -37.56 -3.34
CA HIS A 86 -6.71 -39.01 -3.14
C HIS A 86 -5.31 -39.60 -2.96
N VAL A 87 -4.32 -39.04 -3.68
CA VAL A 87 -2.96 -39.61 -3.78
C VAL A 87 -1.86 -38.70 -3.26
N GLY A 88 -2.18 -37.44 -2.92
CA GLY A 88 -1.24 -36.42 -2.48
C GLY A 88 -0.23 -36.89 -1.43
N HIS A 89 -0.71 -37.49 -0.34
CA HIS A 89 0.12 -37.94 0.77
C HIS A 89 1.02 -39.13 0.41
N TYR A 90 0.53 -40.06 -0.40
CA TYR A 90 1.32 -41.22 -0.83
C TYR A 90 2.46 -40.80 -1.77
N VAL A 91 2.16 -39.89 -2.70
CA VAL A 91 3.17 -39.38 -3.64
C VAL A 91 4.19 -38.49 -2.91
N LYS A 92 3.78 -37.72 -1.91
CA LYS A 92 4.71 -36.93 -1.08
C LYS A 92 5.79 -37.83 -0.45
N VAL A 93 5.39 -38.95 0.17
CA VAL A 93 6.30 -39.93 0.78
C VAL A 93 7.26 -40.52 -0.26
N ILE A 94 6.75 -40.86 -1.44
CA ILE A 94 7.58 -41.38 -2.53
C ILE A 94 8.60 -40.32 -2.98
N MET A 95 8.18 -39.08 -3.14
CA MET A 95 9.05 -37.97 -3.53
C MET A 95 10.08 -37.64 -2.45
N ASP A 96 9.75 -37.75 -1.17
CA ASP A 96 10.69 -37.55 -0.06
C ASP A 96 11.82 -38.59 -0.06
N GLU A 97 11.50 -39.85 -0.31
CA GLU A 97 12.50 -40.93 -0.37
C GLU A 97 13.40 -40.80 -1.61
N ILE A 98 12.89 -40.23 -2.71
CA ILE A 98 13.65 -40.07 -3.97
C ILE A 98 14.46 -38.78 -3.99
N PHE A 99 13.81 -37.65 -3.70
CA PHE A 99 14.43 -36.33 -3.79
C PHE A 99 15.16 -35.93 -2.51
N GLY A 100 14.84 -36.57 -1.38
CA GLY A 100 15.26 -36.14 -0.04
C GLY A 100 14.27 -35.14 0.54
N MET A 101 13.90 -35.34 1.82
CA MET A 101 13.00 -34.44 2.54
C MET A 101 13.53 -33.00 2.61
N GLU A 102 14.86 -32.86 2.68
CA GLU A 102 15.56 -31.58 2.67
C GLU A 102 15.43 -30.82 1.34
N ASN A 103 15.09 -31.52 0.26
CA ASN A 103 14.89 -30.92 -1.05
C ASN A 103 13.43 -30.58 -1.37
N PHE A 104 12.53 -30.80 -0.42
CA PHE A 104 11.16 -30.29 -0.50
C PHE A 104 11.15 -28.77 -0.30
N ARG A 105 10.51 -28.04 -1.22
CA ARG A 105 10.56 -26.57 -1.24
C ARG A 105 9.25 -25.93 -0.82
N ASN A 106 8.12 -26.43 -1.31
CA ASN A 106 6.82 -25.89 -0.91
C ASN A 106 5.67 -26.85 -1.25
N GLU A 107 4.55 -26.68 -0.55
CA GLU A 107 3.23 -27.17 -0.96
C GLU A 107 2.39 -25.99 -1.45
N ILE A 108 2.04 -25.99 -2.73
CA ILE A 108 1.26 -24.92 -3.34
C ILE A 108 -0.20 -25.36 -3.39
N VAL A 109 -1.09 -24.57 -2.77
CA VAL A 109 -2.53 -24.80 -2.79
C VAL A 109 -3.14 -24.14 -4.02
N TRP A 110 -3.60 -24.93 -4.98
CA TRP A 110 -4.26 -24.43 -6.18
C TRP A 110 -5.77 -24.38 -5.99
N CYS A 111 -6.30 -23.17 -5.73
CA CYS A 111 -7.72 -22.96 -5.50
C CYS A 111 -8.48 -22.70 -6.80
N TYR A 112 -9.62 -23.36 -6.99
CA TYR A 112 -10.54 -23.10 -8.10
C TYR A 112 -11.70 -22.20 -7.66
N ARG A 113 -12.03 -21.20 -8.51
CA ARG A 113 -13.07 -20.20 -8.22
C ARG A 113 -14.51 -20.74 -8.29
N GLY A 114 -14.74 -21.80 -9.06
CA GLY A 114 -16.05 -22.43 -9.24
C GLY A 114 -16.08 -23.87 -8.71
N GLY A 115 -17.14 -24.25 -8.00
CA GLY A 115 -17.36 -25.62 -7.53
C GLY A 115 -18.71 -25.77 -6.84
N GLY A 116 -19.36 -26.92 -7.03
CA GLY A 116 -20.68 -27.21 -6.45
C GLY A 116 -20.70 -27.11 -4.92
N VAL A 117 -21.88 -26.86 -4.35
CA VAL A 117 -22.11 -26.82 -2.89
C VAL A 117 -22.61 -28.20 -2.45
N PRO A 118 -21.73 -29.13 -2.05
CA PRO A 118 -22.17 -30.44 -1.58
C PRO A 118 -23.01 -30.29 -0.32
N LYS A 119 -24.13 -31.03 -0.25
CA LYS A 119 -25.06 -30.97 0.90
C LYS A 119 -24.60 -31.79 2.11
N LYS A 120 -23.63 -32.70 1.93
CA LYS A 120 -23.24 -33.71 2.94
C LYS A 120 -21.77 -33.64 3.36
N THR A 121 -20.97 -32.79 2.73
CA THR A 121 -19.53 -32.67 2.99
C THR A 121 -19.10 -31.23 2.84
N PHE A 122 -17.90 -30.89 3.30
CA PHE A 122 -17.30 -29.60 2.95
C PHE A 122 -17.05 -29.49 1.44
N ALA A 123 -17.19 -28.27 0.92
CA ALA A 123 -16.87 -27.98 -0.46
C ALA A 123 -15.36 -28.17 -0.69
N ARG A 124 -15.01 -29.05 -1.62
CA ARG A 124 -13.64 -29.13 -2.12
C ARG A 124 -13.40 -27.86 -2.95
N LYS A 125 -12.30 -27.16 -2.65
CA LYS A 125 -11.98 -25.86 -3.25
C LYS A 125 -10.53 -25.74 -3.73
N HIS A 126 -9.72 -26.78 -3.54
CA HIS A 126 -8.34 -26.78 -3.94
C HIS A 126 -7.84 -28.18 -4.33
N ASP A 127 -6.76 -28.20 -5.09
CA ASP A 127 -5.82 -29.31 -5.25
C ASP A 127 -4.42 -28.86 -4.78
N ILE A 128 -3.46 -29.80 -4.70
CA ILE A 128 -2.11 -29.51 -4.22
C ILE A 128 -1.07 -29.69 -5.33
N ILE A 129 -0.06 -28.82 -5.33
CA ILE A 129 1.11 -28.95 -6.20
C ILE A 129 2.34 -29.05 -5.30
N LEU A 130 3.03 -30.18 -5.37
CA LEU A 130 4.28 -30.41 -4.63
C LEU A 130 5.45 -29.82 -5.41
N PHE A 131 6.28 -29.02 -4.74
CA PHE A 131 7.46 -28.40 -5.33
C PHE A 131 8.74 -28.97 -4.71
N TYR A 132 9.56 -29.62 -5.53
CA TYR A 132 10.87 -30.16 -5.15
C TYR A 132 11.97 -29.61 -6.05
N SER A 133 13.19 -29.53 -5.52
CA SER A 133 14.41 -29.32 -6.31
C SER A 133 15.29 -30.56 -6.31
N LYS A 134 16.26 -30.65 -7.23
CA LYS A 134 17.26 -31.74 -7.19
C LYS A 134 18.25 -31.57 -6.04
N THR A 135 18.70 -30.33 -5.84
CA THR A 135 19.66 -29.91 -4.82
C THR A 135 19.21 -28.60 -4.17
N ASP A 136 19.99 -28.09 -3.21
CA ASP A 136 19.73 -26.80 -2.57
C ASP A 136 20.02 -25.58 -3.47
N SER A 137 20.83 -25.74 -4.52
CA SER A 137 21.20 -24.66 -5.44
C SER A 137 20.16 -24.46 -6.57
N LEU A 138 18.91 -24.23 -6.18
CA LEU A 138 17.78 -23.99 -7.09
C LEU A 138 17.86 -22.62 -7.79
N ILE A 139 17.56 -22.58 -9.09
CA ILE A 139 17.19 -21.34 -9.79
C ILE A 139 15.66 -21.18 -9.74
N PHE A 140 15.18 -20.21 -8.95
CA PHE A 140 13.78 -19.83 -8.93
C PHE A 140 13.58 -18.56 -9.77
N ASN A 141 12.75 -18.66 -10.81
CA ASN A 141 12.40 -17.52 -11.66
C ASN A 141 11.00 -17.00 -11.25
N PRO A 142 10.92 -15.88 -10.52
CA PRO A 142 9.62 -15.33 -10.11
C PRO A 142 8.78 -15.03 -11.35
N GLN A 143 7.60 -15.63 -11.42
CA GLN A 143 6.64 -15.35 -12.49
C GLN A 143 5.81 -14.14 -12.08
N TYR A 144 5.92 -13.05 -12.84
CA TYR A 144 5.08 -11.88 -12.71
C TYR A 144 3.96 -11.98 -13.75
N ILE A 145 2.71 -11.93 -13.29
CA ILE A 145 1.58 -11.77 -14.20
C ILE A 145 1.42 -10.26 -14.41
N PRO A 146 1.53 -9.75 -15.65
CA PRO A 146 1.11 -8.38 -15.93
C PRO A 146 -0.35 -8.21 -15.48
N TYR A 147 -0.66 -7.12 -14.78
CA TYR A 147 -2.05 -6.82 -14.47
C TYR A 147 -2.88 -6.83 -15.77
N SER A 148 -4.05 -7.46 -15.75
CA SER A 148 -4.95 -7.49 -16.91
C SER A 148 -5.24 -6.07 -17.39
N ASP A 149 -5.17 -5.87 -18.71
CA ASP A 149 -5.30 -4.56 -19.40
C ASP A 149 -6.61 -3.81 -19.12
N ALA A 150 -7.55 -4.40 -18.36
CA ALA A 150 -8.76 -3.73 -17.86
C ALA A 150 -8.49 -2.64 -16.78
N THR A 151 -7.24 -2.27 -16.51
CA THR A 151 -6.88 -1.30 -15.46
C THR A 151 -5.83 -0.26 -15.86
N ASP A 152 -5.35 -0.23 -17.10
CA ASP A 152 -4.18 0.58 -17.49
C ASP A 152 -4.53 1.94 -18.16
N GLU A 153 -5.81 2.37 -18.13
CA GLU A 153 -6.17 3.79 -18.33
C GLU A 153 -6.25 4.57 -17.00
N GLY A 154 -6.14 3.88 -15.86
CA GLY A 154 -6.18 4.49 -14.54
C GLY A 154 -4.79 4.92 -14.07
N ILE A 155 -4.66 6.18 -13.67
CA ILE A 155 -3.49 6.72 -12.97
C ILE A 155 -3.06 5.73 -11.87
N LYS A 156 -1.83 5.18 -11.96
CA LYS A 156 -1.23 4.39 -10.88
C LYS A 156 -0.93 5.30 -9.69
N ALA A 157 -1.94 5.46 -8.83
CA ALA A 157 -1.85 6.21 -7.59
C ALA A 157 -1.60 5.27 -6.41
N LEU A 158 -0.55 5.53 -5.63
CA LEU A 158 -0.35 4.91 -4.32
C LEU A 158 -1.13 5.71 -3.27
N VAL A 159 -1.93 5.06 -2.44
CA VAL A 159 -2.61 5.73 -1.33
C VAL A 159 -1.92 5.35 -0.02
N TYR A 160 -1.44 6.34 0.72
CA TYR A 160 -0.94 6.20 2.08
C TYR A 160 -1.95 6.79 3.06
N VAL A 161 -2.32 6.03 4.08
CA VAL A 161 -3.22 6.49 5.15
C VAL A 161 -2.39 6.71 6.41
N GLY A 162 -2.35 7.95 6.89
CA GLY A 162 -1.74 8.34 8.16
C GLY A 162 -2.46 7.69 9.34
N TYR A 163 -1.86 7.81 10.53
CA TYR A 163 -2.50 7.30 11.73
C TYR A 163 -3.34 8.41 12.38
N PRO A 164 -4.47 8.08 13.04
CA PRO A 164 -5.36 9.09 13.64
C PRO A 164 -4.76 9.76 14.88
N ASP A 165 -3.77 9.16 15.53
CA ASP A 165 -3.14 9.62 16.77
C ASP A 165 -1.93 10.54 16.55
N ARG A 166 -1.51 10.75 15.29
CA ARG A 166 -0.33 11.57 14.99
C ARG A 166 -0.44 12.28 13.64
N PRO A 167 0.02 13.54 13.55
CA PRO A 167 0.06 14.25 12.29
C PRO A 167 1.06 13.61 11.32
N VAL A 168 0.74 13.67 10.02
CA VAL A 168 1.69 13.29 8.97
C VAL A 168 2.72 14.40 8.77
N THR A 169 4.00 14.03 8.86
CA THR A 169 5.12 14.96 8.67
C THR A 169 5.50 15.07 7.19
N ALA A 170 6.03 16.21 6.77
CA ALA A 170 6.54 16.40 5.41
C ALA A 170 7.67 15.40 5.10
N LYS A 171 8.52 15.13 6.08
CA LYS A 171 9.57 14.11 5.97
C LYS A 171 9.00 12.74 5.61
N LYS A 172 7.90 12.34 6.27
CA LYS A 172 7.25 11.06 5.98
C LYS A 172 6.61 11.05 4.59
N ALA A 173 5.96 12.14 4.20
CA ALA A 173 5.40 12.28 2.86
C ALA A 173 6.45 12.10 1.76
N VAL A 174 7.63 12.74 1.91
CA VAL A 174 8.76 12.60 0.98
C VAL A 174 9.33 11.18 0.98
N GLU A 175 9.41 10.53 2.14
CA GLU A 175 9.85 9.12 2.24
C GLU A 175 8.92 8.20 1.45
N ILE A 176 7.60 8.33 1.63
CA ILE A 176 6.61 7.55 0.89
C ILE A 176 6.70 7.81 -0.60
N ALA A 177 6.86 9.07 -1.02
CA ALA A 177 7.03 9.43 -2.41
C ALA A 177 8.24 8.75 -3.06
N ARG A 178 9.41 8.76 -2.41
CA ARG A 178 10.62 8.07 -2.90
C ARG A 178 10.45 6.55 -2.94
N LEU A 179 9.75 5.98 -1.97
CA LEU A 179 9.42 4.55 -2.00
C LEU A 179 8.50 4.22 -3.17
N ALA A 180 7.55 5.09 -3.50
CA ALA A 180 6.63 4.93 -4.61
C ALA A 180 7.35 4.96 -5.98
N GLU A 181 8.47 5.66 -6.10
CA GLU A 181 9.29 5.66 -7.34
C GLU A 181 10.00 4.32 -7.59
N SER A 182 10.29 3.55 -6.53
CA SER A 182 11.11 2.32 -6.62
C SER A 182 10.32 1.02 -6.47
N ARG A 183 9.11 1.06 -5.92
CA ARG A 183 8.26 -0.11 -5.65
C ARG A 183 7.36 -0.40 -6.86
N ASP A 184 7.71 -1.44 -7.62
CA ASP A 184 6.93 -2.15 -8.69
C ASP A 184 7.65 -2.27 -10.06
N GLY A 185 8.84 -1.69 -10.21
CA GLY A 185 9.63 -1.76 -11.45
C GLY A 185 9.23 -0.75 -12.54
N ARG A 186 8.16 0.04 -12.35
CA ARG A 186 7.80 1.18 -13.23
C ARG A 186 7.59 2.50 -12.46
N GLY A 187 7.44 2.46 -11.14
CA GLY A 187 7.16 3.61 -10.27
C GLY A 187 5.70 4.07 -10.36
N TYR A 188 5.11 4.46 -9.22
CA TYR A 188 3.81 5.13 -9.20
C TYR A 188 3.96 6.56 -9.74
N LYS A 189 2.95 7.03 -10.50
CA LYS A 189 2.93 8.42 -11.02
C LYS A 189 2.38 9.42 -10.01
N LYS A 190 1.56 8.93 -9.09
CA LYS A 190 0.87 9.74 -8.08
C LYS A 190 0.87 9.05 -6.72
N VAL A 191 0.96 9.83 -5.66
CA VAL A 191 0.83 9.40 -4.27
C VAL A 191 -0.22 10.28 -3.60
N ILE A 192 -1.27 9.67 -3.10
CA ILE A 192 -2.29 10.35 -2.29
C ILE A 192 -1.98 10.05 -0.83
N ILE A 193 -1.79 11.10 -0.04
CA ILE A 193 -1.56 11.01 1.40
C ILE A 193 -2.87 11.40 2.08
N LEU A 194 -3.52 10.47 2.75
CA LEU A 194 -4.71 10.72 3.56
C LEU A 194 -4.30 10.84 5.02
N ALA A 195 -4.65 11.94 5.69
CA ALA A 195 -4.34 12.11 7.11
C ALA A 195 -5.46 12.87 7.84
N TRP A 196 -5.61 12.60 9.13
CA TRP A 196 -6.46 13.41 10.02
C TRP A 196 -5.83 14.76 10.34
N ASP A 197 -4.51 14.81 10.43
CA ASP A 197 -3.76 16.02 10.74
C ASP A 197 -2.40 16.01 10.05
N TYR A 198 -1.83 17.19 9.84
CA TYR A 198 -0.53 17.43 9.23
C TYR A 198 0.34 18.27 10.15
N GLU A 199 1.66 18.11 10.07
CA GLU A 199 2.55 18.93 10.89
C GLU A 199 2.41 20.42 10.60
N TYR A 200 2.74 21.25 11.58
CA TYR A 200 2.89 22.68 11.36
C TYR A 200 3.93 22.94 10.27
N ASN A 201 3.60 23.86 9.34
CA ASN A 201 4.43 24.19 8.19
C ASN A 201 4.65 23.04 7.20
N PHE A 202 3.76 22.03 7.18
CA PHE A 202 3.84 20.90 6.26
C PHE A 202 4.14 21.33 4.81
N ASP A 203 3.41 22.31 4.26
CA ASP A 203 3.57 22.73 2.85
C ASP A 203 4.97 23.30 2.57
N ALA A 204 5.51 24.10 3.49
CA ALA A 204 6.84 24.67 3.36
C ALA A 204 7.93 23.59 3.44
N ASN A 205 7.84 22.73 4.46
CA ASN A 205 8.78 21.63 4.69
C ASN A 205 8.72 20.61 3.55
N PHE A 206 7.51 20.32 3.05
CA PHE A 206 7.28 19.39 1.95
C PHE A 206 7.87 19.96 0.66
N SER A 207 7.61 21.22 0.34
CA SER A 207 8.18 21.88 -0.85
C SER A 207 9.71 21.86 -0.86
N GLU A 208 10.35 21.97 0.31
CA GLU A 208 11.80 21.85 0.43
C GLU A 208 12.30 20.42 0.21
N GLY A 209 11.63 19.43 0.80
CA GLY A 209 12.02 18.02 0.71
C GLY A 209 11.61 17.30 -0.59
N ALA A 210 10.60 17.83 -1.29
CA ALA A 210 10.03 17.27 -2.52
C ALA A 210 10.82 17.63 -3.78
N ARG A 211 11.93 18.36 -3.66
CA ARG A 211 12.81 18.67 -4.79
C ARG A 211 13.26 17.39 -5.48
N ASN A 212 13.10 17.35 -6.80
CA ASN A 212 13.47 16.23 -7.68
C ASN A 212 12.63 14.94 -7.53
N LEU A 213 11.46 14.99 -6.88
CA LEU A 213 10.51 13.87 -6.96
C LEU A 213 9.95 13.77 -8.39
N GLN A 214 9.89 12.54 -8.89
CA GLN A 214 9.27 12.19 -10.17
C GLN A 214 7.78 11.86 -10.02
N VAL A 215 7.33 11.68 -8.78
CA VAL A 215 5.95 11.35 -8.43
C VAL A 215 5.18 12.58 -7.94
N GLU A 216 3.94 12.73 -8.42
CA GLU A 216 3.03 13.76 -7.91
C GLU A 216 2.53 13.35 -6.52
N VAL A 217 2.56 14.26 -5.54
CA VAL A 217 2.06 13.98 -4.18
C VAL A 217 0.89 14.89 -3.87
N GLU A 218 -0.24 14.30 -3.50
CA GLU A 218 -1.46 14.99 -3.09
C GLU A 218 -1.79 14.72 -1.62
N PRO A 219 -1.55 15.71 -0.73
CA PRO A 219 -2.06 15.66 0.64
C PRO A 219 -3.57 15.90 0.66
N ARG A 220 -4.31 15.00 1.29
CA ARG A 220 -5.76 15.05 1.49
C ARG A 220 -6.12 14.85 2.94
N VAL A 221 -7.19 15.50 3.37
CA VAL A 221 -7.66 15.47 4.76
C VAL A 221 -8.75 14.42 4.90
N ILE A 222 -8.64 13.61 5.95
CA ILE A 222 -9.69 12.67 6.36
C ILE A 222 -10.69 13.45 7.24
N PRO A 223 -11.98 13.49 6.88
CA PRO A 223 -12.99 14.17 7.69
C PRO A 223 -13.05 13.60 9.11
N SER A 224 -13.19 14.46 10.13
CA SER A 224 -13.38 14.05 11.53
C SER A 224 -14.60 13.14 11.70
N ASP A 225 -15.63 13.39 10.90
CA ASP A 225 -16.94 12.74 10.97
C ASP A 225 -16.90 11.35 10.31
N ILE A 226 -15.76 10.92 9.76
CA ILE A 226 -15.61 9.60 9.13
C ILE A 226 -16.05 8.46 10.05
N TYR A 227 -15.79 8.57 11.36
CA TYR A 227 -16.23 7.56 12.33
C TYR A 227 -17.74 7.50 12.50
N GLU A 228 -18.43 8.63 12.35
CA GLU A 228 -19.90 8.66 12.38
C GLU A 228 -20.48 8.08 11.10
N TYR A 229 -19.87 8.39 9.95
CA TYR A 229 -20.26 7.81 8.68
C TYR A 229 -20.07 6.29 8.67
N LEU A 230 -18.96 5.79 9.21
CA LEU A 230 -18.67 4.36 9.34
C LEU A 230 -19.65 3.65 10.29
N LYS A 231 -20.13 4.32 11.35
CA LYS A 231 -21.13 3.75 12.27
C LYS A 231 -22.53 3.69 11.68
N THR A 232 -22.90 4.67 10.87
CA THR A 232 -24.26 4.84 10.36
C THR A 232 -24.50 4.17 9.00
N SER A 233 -23.44 3.91 8.24
CA SER A 233 -23.50 3.31 6.91
C SER A 233 -23.67 1.80 7.00
N LYS A 234 -24.56 1.24 6.17
CA LYS A 234 -24.85 -0.20 6.15
C LYS A 234 -24.11 -0.92 5.03
N THR A 235 -23.73 -0.18 3.99
CA THR A 235 -23.02 -0.66 2.81
C THR A 235 -21.84 0.25 2.48
N GLU A 236 -20.93 -0.24 1.64
CA GLU A 236 -19.79 0.57 1.14
C GLU A 236 -20.28 1.72 0.24
N ASP A 237 -21.35 1.51 -0.53
CA ASP A 237 -21.96 2.52 -1.40
C ASP A 237 -22.44 3.75 -0.63
N ASP A 238 -23.00 3.55 0.57
CA ASP A 238 -23.42 4.64 1.47
C ASP A 238 -22.25 5.54 1.90
N LEU A 239 -21.02 5.03 1.89
CA LEU A 239 -19.82 5.77 2.27
C LEU A 239 -19.29 6.62 1.12
N TYR A 240 -19.37 6.15 -0.13
CA TYR A 240 -18.88 6.90 -1.29
C TYR A 240 -19.62 8.24 -1.47
N GLU A 241 -20.90 8.30 -1.13
CA GLU A 241 -21.68 9.55 -1.22
C GLU A 241 -21.38 10.54 -0.08
N LYS A 242 -20.90 10.04 1.07
CA LYS A 242 -20.73 10.84 2.30
C LYS A 242 -19.28 11.25 2.55
N VAL A 243 -18.32 10.43 2.14
CA VAL A 243 -16.90 10.62 2.45
C VAL A 243 -16.22 11.27 1.26
N VAL A 244 -15.88 12.55 1.41
CA VAL A 244 -15.07 13.28 0.44
C VAL A 244 -13.73 13.65 1.08
N PHE A 245 -12.64 13.25 0.44
CA PHE A 245 -11.28 13.60 0.86
C PHE A 245 -10.82 14.85 0.12
N HIS A 246 -11.00 16.01 0.76
CA HIS A 246 -10.57 17.29 0.21
C HIS A 246 -9.05 17.43 0.26
N GLN A 247 -8.48 18.06 -0.76
CA GLN A 247 -7.08 18.45 -0.79
C GLN A 247 -6.80 19.46 0.32
N LYS A 248 -5.65 19.28 0.99
CA LYS A 248 -5.22 20.20 2.05
C LYS A 248 -5.09 21.63 1.51
N PRO A 249 -5.66 22.65 2.20
CA PRO A 249 -5.51 24.04 1.79
C PRO A 249 -4.06 24.51 1.93
N TYR A 250 -3.63 25.35 0.99
CA TYR A 250 -2.33 26.02 1.06
C TYR A 250 -2.42 27.26 1.93
N PHE A 251 -1.55 27.34 2.93
CA PHE A 251 -1.53 28.42 3.91
C PHE A 251 -0.12 28.98 4.09
N LYS A 252 0.00 30.32 4.03
CA LYS A 252 1.27 31.02 4.21
C LYS A 252 1.13 32.21 5.14
N LEU A 253 1.97 32.24 6.17
CA LEU A 253 2.12 33.36 7.10
C LEU A 253 3.07 34.43 6.57
N SER A 254 2.84 35.67 7.00
CA SER A 254 3.79 36.76 6.82
C SER A 254 5.02 36.57 7.68
N LYS A 255 6.14 37.13 7.26
CA LYS A 255 7.27 37.32 8.19
C LYS A 255 6.82 38.24 9.33
N PRO A 256 7.04 37.89 10.61
CA PRO A 256 6.66 38.75 11.72
C PRO A 256 7.48 40.04 11.65
N SER A 257 6.81 41.18 11.86
CA SER A 257 7.47 42.46 12.03
C SER A 257 7.35 42.91 13.48
N ALA A 258 8.45 43.40 14.05
CA ALA A 258 8.49 43.87 15.42
C ALA A 258 8.91 45.34 15.43
N ARG A 259 8.22 46.16 16.21
CA ARG A 259 8.60 47.55 16.47
C ARG A 259 8.72 47.79 17.98
N PRO A 260 9.67 48.62 18.43
CA PRO A 260 9.79 48.96 19.85
C PRO A 260 8.47 49.47 20.43
N TYR A 261 8.19 49.07 21.66
CA TYR A 261 7.05 49.48 22.48
C TYR A 261 7.54 49.81 23.90
N GLU A 262 6.71 50.47 24.70
CA GLU A 262 7.08 50.92 26.04
C GLU A 262 7.59 49.77 26.94
N ASN A 263 8.48 50.10 27.88
CA ASN A 263 8.99 49.20 28.93
C ASN A 263 9.67 47.91 28.45
N ARG A 264 10.64 48.00 27.51
CA ARG A 264 11.37 46.85 26.95
C ARG A 264 10.45 45.82 26.28
N LYS A 265 9.37 46.28 25.66
CA LYS A 265 8.46 45.41 24.89
C LYS A 265 8.56 45.73 23.41
N HIS A 266 8.08 44.82 22.58
CA HIS A 266 7.89 45.06 21.16
C HIS A 266 6.45 44.76 20.78
N GLU A 267 5.86 45.62 19.96
CA GLU A 267 4.61 45.29 19.27
C GLU A 267 4.98 44.44 18.05
N VAL A 268 4.59 43.16 18.09
CA VAL A 268 4.80 42.21 17.00
C VAL A 268 3.54 42.12 16.17
N THR A 269 3.69 42.20 14.85
CA THR A 269 2.61 42.02 13.87
C THR A 269 2.85 40.75 13.08
N ILE A 270 1.82 39.90 12.98
CA ILE A 270 1.78 38.73 12.11
C ILE A 270 0.52 38.79 11.24
N GLY A 271 0.57 38.23 10.05
CA GLY A 271 -0.59 38.16 9.17
C GLY A 271 -0.62 36.91 8.32
N ILE A 272 -1.75 36.71 7.68
CA ILE A 272 -1.93 35.70 6.66
C ILE A 272 -1.55 36.36 5.32
N GLU A 273 -0.51 35.85 4.65
CA GLU A 273 -0.13 36.34 3.32
C GLU A 273 -1.01 35.70 2.25
N ARG A 274 -1.31 34.40 2.41
CA ARG A 274 -2.05 33.65 1.41
C ARG A 274 -2.78 32.47 2.05
N TYR A 275 -4.02 32.27 1.62
CA TYR A 275 -4.82 31.09 1.89
C TYR A 275 -5.50 30.67 0.58
N VAL A 276 -5.33 29.41 0.17
CA VAL A 276 -5.91 28.88 -1.07
C VAL A 276 -6.59 27.55 -0.78
N LEU A 277 -7.88 27.50 -1.12
CA LEU A 277 -8.65 26.27 -1.18
C LEU A 277 -8.43 25.62 -2.53
N SER A 278 -7.91 24.39 -2.54
CA SER A 278 -7.68 23.65 -3.78
C SER A 278 -8.94 22.93 -4.24
N ASP A 279 -9.74 22.41 -3.30
CA ASP A 279 -11.02 21.76 -3.57
C ASP A 279 -12.16 22.58 -2.98
N LEU A 280 -13.10 23.03 -3.83
CA LEU A 280 -14.35 23.64 -3.40
C LEU A 280 -15.47 22.59 -3.50
N PRO A 281 -16.23 22.31 -2.42
CA PRO A 281 -17.35 21.38 -2.45
C PRO A 281 -18.58 22.01 -3.12
N LEU A 282 -18.45 22.38 -4.40
CA LEU A 282 -19.51 23.01 -5.18
C LEU A 282 -19.91 22.10 -6.34
N ALA A 283 -21.21 21.86 -6.48
CA ALA A 283 -21.75 20.94 -7.47
C ALA A 283 -21.73 21.47 -8.92
N LYS A 284 -21.34 22.74 -9.15
CA LYS A 284 -21.40 23.39 -10.48
C LYS A 284 -20.10 24.10 -10.81
N GLU A 285 -19.49 23.74 -11.94
CA GLU A 285 -18.23 24.33 -12.45
C GLU A 285 -18.27 25.86 -12.61
N LYS A 286 -19.44 26.41 -12.95
CA LYS A 286 -19.64 27.86 -13.07
C LYS A 286 -19.45 28.59 -11.74
N ASP A 287 -19.94 28.00 -10.65
CA ASP A 287 -19.85 28.58 -9.30
C ASP A 287 -18.40 28.51 -8.79
N ILE A 288 -17.65 27.46 -9.18
CA ILE A 288 -16.21 27.31 -8.89
C ILE A 288 -15.38 28.40 -9.58
N ALA A 289 -15.66 28.69 -10.86
CA ALA A 289 -14.95 29.73 -11.61
C ALA A 289 -15.20 31.14 -11.05
N GLU A 290 -16.43 31.46 -10.67
CA GLU A 290 -16.78 32.73 -10.03
C GLU A 290 -16.15 32.86 -8.64
N LEU A 291 -16.14 31.80 -7.81
CA LEU A 291 -15.48 31.80 -6.50
C LEU A 291 -13.96 31.89 -6.59
N ASN A 292 -13.33 31.18 -7.54
CA ASN A 292 -11.91 31.32 -7.80
C ASN A 292 -11.55 32.74 -8.26
N ALA A 293 -12.37 33.37 -9.10
CA ALA A 293 -12.16 34.76 -9.51
C ALA A 293 -12.31 35.76 -8.34
N ILE A 294 -13.17 35.46 -7.35
CA ILE A 294 -13.34 36.26 -6.12
C ILE A 294 -12.18 36.03 -5.14
N ALA A 295 -11.73 34.79 -4.96
CA ALA A 295 -10.62 34.43 -4.09
C ALA A 295 -9.26 34.95 -4.61
N ILE A 296 -9.08 35.00 -5.93
CA ILE A 296 -7.87 35.53 -6.58
C ILE A 296 -7.83 37.08 -6.55
N LYS A 297 -8.97 37.77 -6.42
CA LYS A 297 -9.06 39.23 -6.28
C LYS A 297 -8.90 39.72 -4.82
N ASP A 298 -7.80 39.30 -4.18
CA ASP A 298 -7.26 39.89 -2.94
C ASP A 298 -8.13 39.84 -1.67
N ASN A 299 -9.09 38.92 -1.56
CA ASN A 299 -9.84 38.78 -0.30
C ASN A 299 -10.06 37.32 0.13
N PHE A 300 -8.97 36.55 0.23
CA PHE A 300 -8.99 35.21 0.83
C PHE A 300 -9.58 35.21 2.26
N ALA A 301 -9.64 36.35 2.95
CA ALA A 301 -10.31 36.47 4.23
C ALA A 301 -11.82 36.16 4.17
N ILE A 302 -12.43 36.13 2.97
CA ILE A 302 -13.81 35.68 2.76
C ILE A 302 -13.95 34.18 3.01
N SER A 303 -12.94 33.37 2.64
CA SER A 303 -12.97 31.93 2.85
C SER A 303 -12.64 31.52 4.28
N ILE A 304 -12.06 32.41 5.08
CA ILE A 304 -11.70 32.12 6.48
C ILE A 304 -12.91 32.41 7.37
N ASP A 305 -13.30 31.42 8.17
CA ASP A 305 -14.34 31.58 9.18
C ASP A 305 -13.76 32.02 10.53
N TYR A 306 -12.60 31.45 10.88
CA TYR A 306 -11.92 31.69 12.15
C TYR A 306 -10.41 31.60 11.99
N TRP A 307 -9.66 32.45 12.71
CA TRP A 307 -8.24 32.19 12.94
C TRP A 307 -7.80 32.67 14.31
N ALA A 308 -6.77 32.00 14.83
CA ALA A 308 -6.22 32.27 16.14
C ALA A 308 -4.69 32.26 16.13
N VAL A 309 -4.12 33.00 17.08
CA VAL A 309 -2.68 33.15 17.24
C VAL A 309 -2.29 32.80 18.67
N ASP A 310 -1.32 31.90 18.79
CA ASP A 310 -0.53 31.69 19.99
C ASP A 310 0.82 32.39 19.81
N TRP A 311 1.06 33.42 20.61
CA TRP A 311 2.21 34.31 20.46
C TRP A 311 3.50 33.80 21.13
N ASP A 312 3.43 32.69 21.87
CA ASP A 312 4.54 32.12 22.65
C ASP A 312 4.32 30.61 22.75
N PHE A 313 4.21 29.98 21.58
CA PHE A 313 3.94 28.57 21.42
C PHE A 313 5.10 27.74 21.95
N ASP A 314 4.80 26.74 22.77
CA ASP A 314 5.79 25.88 23.43
C ASP A 314 6.15 24.63 22.63
N GLY A 315 5.62 24.48 21.42
CA GLY A 315 5.80 23.29 20.59
C GLY A 315 4.83 22.14 20.91
N HIS A 316 3.99 22.27 21.95
CA HIS A 316 3.14 21.18 22.42
C HIS A 316 1.66 21.55 22.40
N THR A 317 1.28 22.60 23.11
CA THR A 317 -0.14 22.95 23.31
C THR A 317 -0.41 24.33 22.72
N PHE A 318 -1.31 24.38 21.74
CA PHE A 318 -1.75 25.65 21.17
C PHE A 318 -2.62 26.42 22.17
N ARG A 319 -2.16 27.61 22.59
CA ARG A 319 -2.86 28.50 23.51
C ARG A 319 -3.32 29.75 22.76
N SER A 320 -4.59 29.77 22.38
CA SER A 320 -5.20 30.94 21.72
C SER A 320 -5.11 32.17 22.64
N ARG A 321 -4.20 33.09 22.31
CA ARG A 321 -4.04 34.40 22.99
C ARG A 321 -4.68 35.53 22.22
N TRP A 322 -4.99 35.30 20.96
CA TRP A 322 -5.75 36.20 20.10
C TRP A 322 -6.55 35.38 19.10
N GLN A 323 -7.74 35.87 18.75
CA GLN A 323 -8.60 35.24 17.76
C GLN A 323 -9.51 36.25 17.07
N ASP A 324 -9.92 35.93 15.85
CA ASP A 324 -10.90 36.69 15.08
C ASP A 324 -11.83 35.76 14.33
N PHE A 325 -13.08 36.20 14.19
CA PHE A 325 -14.18 35.42 13.62
C PHE A 325 -14.87 36.22 12.54
N ARG A 326 -15.31 35.52 11.50
CA ARG A 326 -16.19 36.09 10.49
C ARG A 326 -17.53 36.49 11.12
N GLY A 327 -18.06 37.64 10.69
CA GLY A 327 -19.40 38.07 11.11
C GLY A 327 -20.51 37.17 10.58
N LYS A 328 -21.73 37.28 11.13
CA LYS A 328 -22.90 36.53 10.65
C LYS A 328 -23.74 37.36 9.65
N GLY A 329 -24.28 36.71 8.62
CA GLY A 329 -25.26 37.28 7.68
C GLY A 329 -24.71 37.76 6.33
N ARG A 330 -25.59 38.25 5.44
CA ARG A 330 -25.28 38.60 4.03
C ARG A 330 -24.27 39.76 3.87
N LYS A 331 -24.08 40.59 4.90
CA LYS A 331 -23.09 41.68 4.93
C LYS A 331 -22.02 41.44 6.00
N ALA A 332 -21.75 40.17 6.30
CA ALA A 332 -20.75 39.78 7.29
C ALA A 332 -19.39 40.41 6.97
N LYS A 333 -18.79 41.07 7.96
CA LYS A 333 -17.40 41.49 7.90
C LYS A 333 -16.51 40.24 7.87
N THR A 334 -15.54 40.22 6.96
CA THR A 334 -14.50 39.19 6.92
C THR A 334 -13.59 39.30 8.13
N VAL A 335 -12.82 38.25 8.40
CA VAL A 335 -11.74 38.32 9.38
C VAL A 335 -10.70 39.36 8.97
N THR A 336 -10.01 39.90 9.97
CA THR A 336 -8.76 40.64 9.78
C THR A 336 -7.68 39.70 9.26
N THR A 337 -6.78 40.23 8.41
CA THR A 337 -5.65 39.45 7.85
C THR A 337 -4.35 39.65 8.62
N LYS A 338 -4.36 40.52 9.63
CA LYS A 338 -3.21 40.83 10.48
C LYS A 338 -3.66 40.92 11.93
N SER A 339 -2.81 40.41 12.80
CA SER A 339 -2.94 40.52 14.24
C SER A 339 -1.69 41.17 14.83
N LYS A 340 -1.87 41.77 15.99
CA LYS A 340 -0.82 42.48 16.73
C LYS A 340 -0.85 42.07 18.19
N PHE A 341 0.33 41.94 18.78
CA PHE A 341 0.45 41.64 20.20
C PHE A 341 1.75 42.19 20.77
N ILE A 342 1.75 42.45 22.07
CA ILE A 342 2.90 43.01 22.77
C ILE A 342 3.66 41.86 23.43
N LEU A 343 4.93 41.71 23.09
CA LEU A 343 5.84 40.70 23.63
C LEU A 343 7.00 41.37 24.36
N GLU A 344 7.56 40.69 25.36
CA GLU A 344 8.74 41.17 26.09
C GLU A 344 9.99 41.05 25.19
N ALA A 345 10.91 41.99 25.30
CA ALA A 345 12.22 41.89 24.64
C ALA A 345 13.11 40.83 25.31
N GLY A 346 14.19 40.46 24.64
CA GLY A 346 15.28 39.66 25.22
C GLY A 346 15.16 38.15 25.02
N LYS A 347 14.17 37.67 24.27
CA LYS A 347 14.10 36.26 23.86
C LYS A 347 13.55 36.07 22.45
N GLU A 348 13.79 34.88 21.90
CA GLU A 348 13.12 34.40 20.71
C GLU A 348 11.74 33.82 21.10
N TYR A 349 10.73 34.11 20.28
CA TYR A 349 9.39 33.55 20.40
C TYR A 349 9.07 32.71 19.16
N GLU A 350 8.40 31.59 19.38
CA GLU A 350 7.71 30.87 18.31
C GLU A 350 6.22 31.23 18.36
N ILE A 351 5.70 31.72 17.24
CA ILE A 351 4.31 32.11 17.08
C ILE A 351 3.62 31.02 16.26
N ALA A 352 2.58 30.41 16.80
CA ALA A 352 1.74 29.47 16.07
C ALA A 352 0.43 30.13 15.64
N VAL A 353 -0.03 29.80 14.44
CA VAL A 353 -1.29 30.28 13.89
C VAL A 353 -2.12 29.09 13.42
N ARG A 354 -3.41 29.12 13.73
CA ARG A 354 -4.41 28.17 13.23
C ARG A 354 -5.50 28.93 12.50
N VAL A 355 -5.93 28.41 11.36
CA VAL A 355 -6.99 28.95 10.50
C VAL A 355 -8.00 27.84 10.28
N VAL A 356 -9.28 28.18 10.33
CA VAL A 356 -10.40 27.31 9.93
C VAL A 356 -11.22 28.05 8.89
N ASP A 357 -11.46 27.40 7.76
CA ASP A 357 -12.27 27.96 6.68
C ASP A 357 -13.76 27.65 6.81
N VAL A 358 -14.55 28.25 5.92
CA VAL A 358 -16.01 28.12 5.87
C VAL A 358 -16.52 26.73 5.54
N PHE A 359 -15.64 25.84 5.06
CA PHE A 359 -15.94 24.43 4.80
C PHE A 359 -15.46 23.53 5.94
N GLY A 360 -14.86 24.11 6.98
CA GLY A 360 -14.37 23.39 8.14
C GLY A 360 -12.97 22.80 7.98
N ASN A 361 -12.26 23.07 6.88
CA ASN A 361 -10.86 22.64 6.80
C ASN A 361 -9.99 23.55 7.66
N ASP A 362 -8.98 22.96 8.28
CA ASP A 362 -8.01 23.68 9.08
C ASP A 362 -6.62 23.74 8.41
N ALA A 363 -5.89 24.80 8.74
CA ALA A 363 -4.49 24.95 8.36
C ALA A 363 -3.72 25.57 9.52
N SER A 364 -2.47 25.13 9.67
CA SER A 364 -1.61 25.56 10.77
C SER A 364 -0.19 25.87 10.29
N ALA A 365 0.42 26.87 10.91
CA ALA A 365 1.79 27.27 10.63
C ALA A 365 2.44 27.88 11.87
N THR A 366 3.76 27.78 11.97
CA THR A 366 4.55 28.47 12.99
C THR A 366 5.61 29.36 12.36
N VAL A 367 5.96 30.43 13.05
CA VAL A 367 7.05 31.32 12.65
C VAL A 367 7.79 31.83 13.87
N LYS A 368 9.10 32.01 13.74
CA LYS A 368 9.94 32.55 14.82
C LYS A 368 10.13 34.05 14.67
N VAL A 369 10.14 34.75 15.80
CA VAL A 369 10.53 36.14 15.90
C VAL A 369 11.58 36.28 16.98
N ASN A 370 12.75 36.80 16.61
CA ASN A 370 13.81 37.10 17.56
C ASN A 370 13.63 38.54 18.06
N LEU A 371 13.35 38.69 19.35
CA LEU A 371 13.28 40.00 20.04
C LEU A 371 14.51 40.23 20.94
N GLY A 372 15.61 39.49 20.69
CA GLY A 372 16.88 39.64 21.37
C GLY A 372 17.77 40.70 20.73
N GLY A 373 18.23 41.65 21.55
CA GLY A 373 19.19 42.69 21.20
C GLY A 373 18.75 44.05 21.73
N GLU A 374 19.46 44.56 22.75
CA GLU A 374 19.67 46.00 22.92
C GLU A 374 20.65 46.50 21.85
#